data_AF-A0A2I0NV13-F1
#
_entry.id   AF-A0A2I0NV13-F1
#
_cell.length_a   1.000
_cell.length_b   1.000
_cell.length_c   1.000
_cell.angle_alpha   90.00
_cell.angle_beta   90.00
_cell.angle_gamma   90.00
#
_symmetry.space_group_name_H-M   'P 1'
#
loop_
_entity.id
_entity.type
_entity.pdbx_description
1 polymer ?
#
loop_
_entity_poly.entity_id
_entity_poly.type
_entity_poly.pdbx_seq_one_letter_code
_entity_poly.pdbx_strand_id
1 'polypeptide(L)'
;MTESVDMVKEHLPDSPDLFRQLGIVKDGIYKRIEYAVESVFDVCAILNADLHLGVPGTDENILDNLVQHEVLAPEMRQNLKAMKGFRNIVVHRYGAIDDTLAFSILKKHIDDFSLFRQEIERFLQSAEGSDGFRTA
;
A
#
# COMPACT_ATOMS: atom_id res chain seq x y z
N MET A 1 -2.28 8.67 2.32
CA MET A 1 -1.85 7.42 3.00
C MET A 1 -1.06 7.64 4.29
N THR A 2 -0.05 8.53 4.34
CA THR A 2 0.88 8.66 5.50
C THR A 2 0.19 8.93 6.82
N GLU A 3 -0.70 9.94 6.89
CA GLU A 3 -1.49 10.24 8.10
C GLU A 3 -2.23 9.00 8.64
N SER A 4 -2.86 8.21 7.75
CA SER A 4 -3.57 6.99 8.15
C SER A 4 -2.62 5.93 8.71
N VAL A 5 -1.42 5.77 8.15
CA VAL A 5 -0.42 4.82 8.65
C VAL A 5 0.12 5.27 10.01
N ASP A 6 0.41 6.57 10.17
CA ASP A 6 0.92 7.13 11.42
C ASP A 6 -0.12 6.99 12.55
N MET A 7 -1.38 7.33 12.28
CA MET A 7 -2.47 7.11 13.24
C MET A 7 -2.59 5.65 13.66
N VAL A 8 -2.43 4.70 12.72
CA VAL A 8 -2.46 3.28 13.05
C VAL A 8 -1.27 2.92 13.94
N LYS A 9 -0.06 3.36 13.61
CA LYS A 9 1.16 3.10 14.41
C LYS A 9 1.01 3.62 15.84
N GLU A 10 0.42 4.80 16.03
CA GLU A 10 0.19 5.41 17.35
C GLU A 10 -0.79 4.61 18.21
N HIS A 11 -1.77 3.94 17.60
CA HIS A 11 -2.85 3.25 18.30
C HIS A 11 -2.71 1.72 18.28
N LEU A 12 -1.70 1.18 17.61
CA LEU A 12 -1.45 -0.25 17.52
C LEU A 12 -0.75 -0.73 18.81
N PRO A 13 -1.36 -1.66 19.56
CA PRO A 13 -0.82 -2.10 20.84
C PRO A 13 0.35 -3.07 20.63
N ASP A 14 0.95 -3.52 21.74
CA ASP A 14 2.09 -4.44 21.73
C ASP A 14 1.70 -5.93 21.78
N SER A 15 0.40 -6.24 21.92
CA SER A 15 -0.07 -7.62 21.94
C SER A 15 -1.40 -7.82 21.18
N PRO A 16 -1.61 -9.03 20.61
CA PRO A 16 -2.87 -9.35 19.94
C PRO A 16 -4.06 -9.37 20.90
N ASP A 17 -3.85 -9.66 22.18
CA ASP A 17 -4.92 -9.65 23.18
C ASP A 17 -5.43 -8.25 23.48
N LEU A 18 -4.53 -7.26 23.59
CA LEU A 18 -4.92 -5.86 23.70
C LEU A 18 -5.62 -5.39 22.42
N PHE A 19 -5.13 -5.80 21.25
CA PHE A 19 -5.73 -5.45 19.97
C PHE A 19 -7.19 -5.91 19.87
N ARG A 20 -7.52 -7.13 20.32
CA ARG A 20 -8.89 -7.66 20.37
C ARG A 20 -9.82 -6.81 21.25
N GLN A 21 -9.29 -6.19 22.30
CA GLN A 21 -10.06 -5.42 23.29
C GLN A 21 -10.31 -3.95 22.89
N LEU A 22 -9.72 -3.48 21.78
CA LEU A 22 -9.79 -2.07 21.35
C LEU A 22 -11.17 -1.59 20.87
N GLY A 23 -12.14 -2.49 20.64
CA GLY A 23 -13.49 -2.13 20.20
C GLY A 23 -13.46 -1.26 18.94
N ILE A 24 -14.11 -0.08 18.99
CA ILE A 24 -14.20 0.87 17.87
C ILE A 24 -12.84 1.36 17.37
N VAL A 25 -11.81 1.41 18.24
CA VAL A 25 -10.46 1.82 17.83
C VAL A 25 -9.87 0.79 16.86
N LYS A 26 -10.13 -0.51 17.08
CA LYS A 26 -9.74 -1.58 16.15
C LYS A 26 -10.39 -1.42 14.78
N ASP A 27 -11.69 -1.13 14.76
CA ASP A 27 -12.42 -0.87 13.53
C ASP A 27 -11.86 0.36 12.79
N GLY A 28 -11.47 1.40 13.53
CA GLY A 28 -10.76 2.56 13.00
C GLY A 28 -9.41 2.20 12.38
N ILE A 29 -8.61 1.35 13.05
CA ILE A 29 -7.34 0.85 12.51
C ILE A 29 -7.56 0.12 11.19
N TYR A 30 -8.53 -0.81 11.15
CA TYR A 30 -8.90 -1.53 9.93
C TYR A 30 -9.30 -0.58 8.80
N LYS A 31 -10.13 0.44 9.10
CA LYS A 31 -10.56 1.38 8.07
C LYS A 31 -9.44 2.28 7.55
N ARG A 32 -8.54 2.71 8.44
CA ARG A 32 -7.36 3.52 8.06
C ARG A 32 -6.40 2.74 7.17
N ILE A 33 -6.24 1.45 7.44
CA ILE A 33 -5.41 0.55 6.63
C ILE A 33 -6.03 0.28 5.27
N GLU A 34 -7.33 -0.03 5.21
CA GLU A 34 -8.06 -0.16 3.94
C GLU A 34 -7.83 1.08 3.06
N TYR A 35 -8.04 2.28 3.62
CA TYR A 35 -7.82 3.55 2.92
C TYR A 35 -6.37 3.74 2.48
N ALA A 36 -5.40 3.35 3.33
CA ALA A 36 -3.98 3.45 2.97
C ALA A 36 -3.62 2.53 1.80
N VAL A 37 -4.15 1.30 1.77
CA VAL A 37 -3.96 0.37 0.65
C VAL A 37 -4.61 0.92 -0.62
N GLU A 38 -5.85 1.41 -0.56
CA GLU A 38 -6.51 2.04 -1.72
C GLU A 38 -5.69 3.21 -2.27
N SER A 39 -5.22 4.10 -1.39
CA SER A 39 -4.37 5.22 -1.79
C SER A 39 -3.09 4.79 -2.53
N VAL A 40 -2.49 3.65 -2.14
CA VAL A 40 -1.30 3.11 -2.79
C VAL A 40 -1.63 2.64 -4.22
N PHE A 41 -2.74 1.91 -4.38
CA PHE A 41 -3.17 1.43 -5.69
C PHE A 41 -3.64 2.57 -6.62
N ASP A 42 -4.25 3.63 -6.06
CA ASP A 42 -4.60 4.84 -6.82
C ASP A 42 -3.34 5.51 -7.37
N VAL A 43 -2.27 5.64 -6.57
CA VAL A 43 -0.98 6.16 -7.04
C VAL A 43 -0.42 5.29 -8.17
N CYS A 44 -0.47 3.96 -8.04
CA CYS A 44 -0.04 3.06 -9.11
C CYS A 44 -0.86 3.25 -10.40
N ALA A 45 -2.18 3.41 -10.28
CA ALA A 45 -3.06 3.62 -11.43
C ALA A 45 -2.78 4.96 -12.12
N ILE A 46 -2.58 6.03 -11.35
CA ILE A 46 -2.20 7.36 -11.85
C ILE A 46 -0.87 7.27 -12.60
N LEU A 47 0.17 6.67 -12.01
CA LEU A 47 1.48 6.52 -12.66
C LEU A 47 1.38 5.73 -13.97
N ASN A 48 0.65 4.62 -13.98
CA ASN A 48 0.45 3.84 -15.20
C ASN A 48 -0.23 4.66 -16.31
N ALA A 49 -1.23 5.47 -15.95
CA ALA A 49 -1.94 6.33 -16.89
C ALA A 49 -1.05 7.48 -17.40
N ASP A 50 -0.41 8.23 -16.51
CA ASP A 50 0.39 9.41 -16.84
C ASP A 50 1.64 9.03 -17.66
N LEU A 51 2.25 7.88 -17.37
CA LEU A 51 3.40 7.37 -18.12
C LEU A 51 2.98 6.60 -19.38
N HIS A 52 1.67 6.47 -19.66
CA HIS A 52 1.12 5.79 -20.83
C HIS A 52 1.57 4.33 -20.98
N LEU A 53 1.66 3.59 -19.86
CA LEU A 53 2.22 2.22 -19.82
C LEU A 53 1.28 1.12 -20.34
N GLY A 54 0.22 1.51 -21.03
CA GLY A 54 -0.81 0.63 -21.57
C GLY A 54 -2.13 0.65 -20.79
N VAL A 55 -3.14 -0.05 -21.31
CA VAL A 55 -4.49 -0.12 -20.75
C VAL A 55 -4.60 -1.38 -19.88
N PRO A 56 -4.64 -1.25 -18.54
CA PRO A 56 -4.70 -2.41 -17.65
C PRO A 56 -6.12 -2.99 -17.59
N GLY A 57 -6.23 -4.32 -17.64
CA GLY A 57 -7.51 -5.02 -17.41
C GLY A 57 -7.78 -5.31 -15.92
N THR A 58 -6.74 -5.27 -15.09
CA THR A 58 -6.77 -5.57 -13.65
C THR A 58 -5.68 -4.78 -12.93
N ASP A 59 -5.79 -4.62 -11.61
CA ASP A 59 -4.71 -3.99 -10.82
C ASP A 59 -3.39 -4.76 -10.91
N GLU A 60 -3.44 -6.08 -11.12
CA GLU A 60 -2.23 -6.88 -11.33
C GLU A 60 -1.49 -6.44 -12.60
N ASN A 61 -2.23 -6.08 -13.65
CA ASN A 61 -1.64 -5.54 -14.88
C ASN A 61 -1.01 -4.16 -14.64
N ILE A 62 -1.59 -3.33 -13.78
CA ILE A 62 -0.97 -2.05 -13.37
C ILE A 62 0.40 -2.34 -12.73
N LEU A 63 0.46 -3.27 -11.78
CA LEU A 63 1.72 -3.63 -11.12
C LEU A 63 2.73 -4.26 -12.08
N ASP A 64 2.29 -5.10 -13.01
CA ASP A 64 3.13 -5.66 -14.08
C ASP A 64 3.75 -4.55 -14.93
N ASN A 65 2.94 -3.59 -15.39
CA ASN A 65 3.38 -2.48 -16.22
C ASN A 65 4.42 -1.61 -15.50
N LEU A 66 4.18 -1.29 -14.23
CA LEU A 66 5.09 -0.49 -13.42
C LEU A 66 6.44 -1.19 -13.19
N VAL A 67 6.44 -2.51 -12.98
CA VAL A 67 7.70 -3.28 -12.86
C VAL A 67 8.42 -3.39 -14.19
N GLN A 68 7.70 -3.65 -15.28
CA GLN A 68 8.30 -3.76 -16.62
C GLN A 68 9.01 -2.48 -17.05
N HIS A 69 8.51 -1.31 -16.62
CA HIS A 69 9.08 -0.01 -16.93
C HIS A 69 9.94 0.55 -15.79
N GLU A 70 10.38 -0.31 -14.86
CA GLU A 70 11.33 0.02 -13.79
C GLU A 70 10.85 1.15 -12.84
N VAL A 71 9.54 1.40 -12.80
CA VAL A 71 8.90 2.32 -11.84
C VAL A 71 8.86 1.69 -10.45
N LEU A 72 8.64 0.37 -10.41
CA LEU A 72 8.64 -0.43 -9.19
C LEU A 72 9.63 -1.60 -9.31
N ALA A 73 10.29 -1.92 -8.22
CA ALA A 73 11.07 -3.12 -8.06
C ALA A 73 10.13 -4.36 -8.00
N PRO A 74 10.58 -5.52 -8.51
CA PRO A 74 9.82 -6.77 -8.42
C PRO A 74 9.41 -7.14 -6.99
N GLU A 75 10.24 -6.81 -6.01
CA GLU A 75 9.99 -7.03 -4.58
C GLU A 75 8.83 -6.16 -4.08
N MET A 76 8.80 -4.88 -4.47
CA MET A 76 7.71 -3.97 -4.10
C MET A 76 6.37 -4.47 -4.64
N ARG A 77 6.35 -4.99 -5.87
CA ARG A 77 5.14 -5.64 -6.40
C ARG A 77 4.63 -6.77 -5.50
N GLN A 78 5.51 -7.60 -4.93
CA GLN A 78 5.08 -8.67 -4.02
C GLN A 78 4.47 -8.09 -2.73
N ASN A 79 5.06 -7.02 -2.20
CA ASN A 79 4.52 -6.32 -1.02
C ASN A 79 3.12 -5.75 -1.31
N LEU A 80 2.92 -5.14 -2.48
CA LEU A 80 1.63 -4.60 -2.89
C LEU A 80 0.56 -5.69 -3.06
N LYS A 81 0.91 -6.87 -3.60
CA LYS A 81 0.00 -8.03 -3.62
C LYS A 81 -0.39 -8.47 -2.21
N ALA A 82 0.57 -8.51 -1.29
CA ALA A 82 0.31 -8.86 0.11
C ALA A 82 -0.62 -7.84 0.79
N MET A 83 -0.40 -6.54 0.58
CA MET A 83 -1.28 -5.47 1.06
C MET A 83 -2.71 -5.63 0.55
N LYS A 84 -2.87 -5.88 -0.75
CA LYS A 84 -4.19 -6.09 -1.37
C LYS A 84 -4.90 -7.31 -0.77
N GLY A 85 -4.18 -8.41 -0.61
CA GLY A 85 -4.68 -9.62 0.06
C GLY A 85 -5.16 -9.32 1.48
N PHE A 86 -4.37 -8.57 2.25
CA PHE A 86 -4.73 -8.18 3.60
C PHE A 86 -5.97 -7.27 3.65
N ARG A 87 -6.04 -6.26 2.79
CA ARG A 87 -7.24 -5.41 2.63
C ARG A 87 -8.47 -6.26 2.33
N ASN A 88 -8.36 -7.28 1.48
CA ASN A 88 -9.48 -8.18 1.20
C ASN A 88 -9.93 -8.99 2.43
N ILE A 89 -8.99 -9.44 3.28
CA ILE A 89 -9.31 -10.14 4.54
C ILE A 89 -10.04 -9.20 5.51
N VAL A 90 -9.55 -7.97 5.66
CA VAL A 90 -10.11 -6.96 6.57
C VAL A 90 -11.48 -6.46 6.11
N VAL A 91 -11.66 -6.22 4.81
CA VAL A 91 -12.88 -5.65 4.21
C VAL A 91 -13.98 -6.68 4.06
N HIS A 92 -13.67 -7.85 3.48
CA HIS A 92 -14.72 -8.78 3.07
C HIS A 92 -15.26 -9.65 4.19
N ARG A 93 -14.73 -9.56 5.42
CA ARG A 93 -15.27 -10.18 6.65
C ARG A 93 -15.87 -11.57 6.38
N TYR A 94 -15.14 -12.45 5.69
CA TYR A 94 -15.56 -13.83 5.47
C TYR A 94 -15.53 -14.59 6.81
N GLY A 95 -16.48 -14.28 7.71
CA GLY A 95 -16.51 -14.71 9.11
C GLY A 95 -16.03 -13.64 10.11
N ALA A 96 -15.80 -14.07 11.35
CA ALA A 96 -15.12 -13.26 12.35
C ALA A 96 -13.66 -13.07 11.92
N ILE A 97 -13.19 -11.82 11.83
CA ILE A 97 -11.78 -11.53 11.54
C ILE A 97 -10.93 -12.22 12.60
N ASP A 98 -9.93 -13.00 12.17
CA ASP A 98 -8.88 -13.46 13.08
C ASP A 98 -8.01 -12.24 13.41
N ASP A 99 -8.37 -11.55 14.50
CA ASP A 99 -7.67 -10.36 14.99
C ASP A 99 -6.19 -10.64 15.30
N THR A 100 -5.81 -11.89 15.59
CA THR A 100 -4.40 -12.26 15.85
C THR A 100 -3.61 -12.35 14.57
N LEU A 101 -4.19 -12.98 13.55
CA LEU A 101 -3.61 -12.97 12.22
C LEU A 101 -3.52 -11.54 11.67
N ALA A 102 -4.59 -10.76 11.80
CA ALA A 102 -4.63 -9.37 11.34
C ALA A 102 -3.60 -8.49 12.06
N PHE A 103 -3.48 -8.61 13.39
CA PHE A 103 -2.45 -7.93 14.17
C PHE A 103 -1.04 -8.30 13.72
N SER A 104 -0.78 -9.59 13.48
CA SER A 104 0.53 -10.08 13.06
C SER A 104 0.91 -9.55 11.68
N ILE A 105 -0.05 -9.52 10.74
CA ILE A 105 0.14 -8.95 9.41
C ILE A 105 0.38 -7.44 9.52
N LEU A 106 -0.41 -6.71 10.30
CA LEU A 106 -0.23 -5.27 10.54
C LEU A 106 1.17 -4.97 11.07
N LYS A 107 1.58 -5.59 12.18
CA LYS A 107 2.91 -5.34 12.76
C LYS A 107 4.04 -5.65 11.78
N LYS A 108 3.89 -6.68 10.94
CA LYS A 108 4.90 -7.10 9.98
C LYS A 108 5.00 -6.19 8.75
N HIS A 109 3.87 -5.70 8.24
CA HIS A 109 3.77 -5.07 6.92
C HIS A 109 3.44 -3.58 6.96
N ILE A 110 3.20 -2.97 8.14
CA ILE A 110 2.88 -1.54 8.24
C ILE A 110 4.00 -0.63 7.72
N ASP A 111 5.24 -1.09 7.73
CA ASP A 111 6.38 -0.33 7.20
C ASP A 111 6.49 -0.42 5.67
N ASP A 112 5.81 -1.37 5.03
CA ASP A 112 5.82 -1.51 3.56
C ASP A 112 5.21 -0.26 2.88
N PHE A 113 4.30 0.44 3.53
CA PHE A 113 3.78 1.73 3.04
C PHE A 113 4.88 2.80 2.95
N SER A 114 5.80 2.80 3.90
CA SER A 114 6.93 3.74 3.89
C SER A 114 7.95 3.37 2.81
N LEU A 115 8.17 2.07 2.60
CA LEU A 115 9.01 1.57 1.52
C LEU A 115 8.45 1.94 0.15
N PHE A 116 7.15 1.72 -0.06
CA PHE A 116 6.45 2.14 -1.29
C PHE A 116 6.60 3.63 -1.53
N ARG A 117 6.33 4.47 -0.52
CA ARG A 117 6.47 5.93 -0.65
C ARG A 117 7.87 6.32 -1.09
N GLN A 118 8.90 5.80 -0.42
CA GLN A 118 10.29 6.11 -0.75
C GLN A 118 10.66 5.68 -2.17
N GLU A 119 10.12 4.57 -2.64
CA GLU A 119 10.37 4.08 -3.99
C GLU A 119 9.76 4.98 -5.06
N ILE A 120 8.50 5.39 -4.86
CA ILE A 120 7.85 6.37 -5.75
C ILE A 120 8.56 7.73 -5.70
N GLU A 121 8.95 8.21 -4.52
CA GLU A 121 9.71 9.46 -4.38
C GLU A 121 11.04 9.41 -5.14
N ARG A 122 11.79 8.30 -5.03
CA ARG A 122 13.04 8.10 -5.80
C ARG A 122 12.79 8.10 -7.30
N PHE A 123 11.73 7.40 -7.75
CA PHE A 123 11.37 7.37 -9.16
C PHE A 123 11.07 8.78 -9.69
N LEU A 124 10.21 9.54 -9.00
CA LEU A 124 9.84 10.89 -9.41
C LEU A 124 11.05 11.84 -9.46
N GLN A 125 11.94 11.78 -8.47
CA GLN A 125 13.18 12.58 -8.46
C GLN A 125 14.11 12.23 -9.62
N SER A 126 14.20 10.94 -9.99
CA SER A 126 15.00 10.52 -11.13
C SER A 126 14.42 10.99 -12.48
N ALA A 127 13.09 11.05 -12.58
CA ALA A 127 12.41 11.57 -13.76
C ALA A 127 12.64 13.08 -13.94
N GLU A 128 12.49 13.87 -12.86
CA GLU A 128 12.74 15.32 -12.87
C GLU A 128 14.18 15.68 -13.26
N GLY A 129 15.16 14.87 -12.87
CA GLY A 129 16.57 15.05 -13.25
C GLY A 129 16.87 14.76 -14.74
N SER A 130 15.96 14.11 -15.46
CA SER A 130 16.13 13.71 -16.87
C SER A 130 15.44 14.62 -17.89
N ASP A 131 14.50 15.47 -17.44
CA ASP A 131 13.78 16.42 -18.30
C ASP A 131 14.56 17.72 -18.62
N GLY A 132 15.77 17.89 -18.08
CA GLY A 132 16.67 19.02 -18.35
C GLY A 132 17.26 19.10 -19.78
N PHE A 133 16.87 18.22 -20.72
CA PHE A 133 17.41 18.21 -22.09
C PHE A 133 16.34 18.07 -23.21
N ARG A 134 15.04 18.14 -22.91
CA ARG A 134 13.99 17.93 -23.93
C ARG A 134 13.19 19.16 -24.35
N THR A 135 13.75 20.36 -24.16
CA THR A 135 13.25 21.59 -24.80
C THR A 135 14.41 22.39 -25.41
N ALA A 136 14.76 22.06 -26.66
CA ALA A 136 15.40 22.95 -27.63
C ALA A 136 15.09 22.42 -29.04
#